data_AF-A0A2T4CJH1-F1
#
_entry.id   AF-A0A2T4CJH1-F1
#
_cell.length_a   1.000
_cell.length_b   1.000
_cell.length_c   1.000
_cell.angle_alpha   90.00
_cell.angle_beta   90.00
_cell.angle_gamma   90.00
#
_symmetry.space_group_name_H-M   'P 1'
#
loop_
_entity.id
_entity.type
_entity.pdbx_description
1 polymer ?
#
loop_
_entity_poly.entity_id
_entity_poly.type
_entity_poly.pdbx_seq_one_letter_code
_entity_poly.pdbx_strand_id
1 'polypeptide(L)'
;MSRNEEGERIQQIANSLPPIPVHGFTKTIQAITYTVCILATLTVALRIYVRMRLSGSERAWGWDDIFAVAGWVPLLPSVVFLILATYYGLGARDDHVPEGMLIYYQVRVKGYMFIFEMVYFASSVLTKLAMAIMILRLTSTRHYAYIIWGNMALLGVNATVCLIIMFVSCSPLPALWNEKLGYCRIEYGWIIISYAGSVVLAIVDWTCAITPFFMLRSLQMPKRRKISVQIILGLGIFGSAAGLVRLGYYHAYDTVKYPHQSLYNWGSTILWSVLEAGLGIISCSLPPLRRLFRKFYQGSSGQSGMRSGPATVDVRTTPYRDKMSKLNDC
;
A
#
# COMPACT_ATOMS: atom_id res chain seq x y z
N MET A 1 -40.63 -6.26 22.69
CA MET A 1 -39.83 -5.39 21.81
C MET A 1 -39.37 -6.25 20.64
N SER A 2 -39.66 -5.86 19.40
CA SER A 2 -39.24 -6.65 18.24
C SER A 2 -37.71 -6.64 18.13
N ARG A 3 -37.09 -7.70 17.60
CA ARG A 3 -35.62 -7.81 17.47
C ARG A 3 -35.02 -6.60 16.75
N ASN A 4 -35.73 -6.10 15.75
CA ASN A 4 -35.33 -4.94 14.95
C ASN A 4 -35.41 -3.63 15.74
N GLU A 5 -36.46 -3.41 16.54
CA GLU A 5 -36.55 -2.24 17.43
C GLU A 5 -35.39 -2.21 18.44
N GLU A 6 -34.99 -3.38 18.95
CA GLU A 6 -33.85 -3.48 19.86
C GLU A 6 -32.54 -3.10 19.15
N GLY A 7 -32.36 -3.58 17.91
CA GLY A 7 -31.24 -3.20 17.05
C GLY A 7 -31.18 -1.70 16.76
N GLU A 8 -32.31 -1.07 16.47
CA GLU A 8 -32.38 0.39 16.24
C GLU A 8 -32.01 1.18 17.48
N ARG A 9 -32.46 0.78 18.67
CA ARG A 9 -32.05 1.43 19.93
C ARG A 9 -30.56 1.30 20.18
N ILE A 10 -29.99 0.11 19.95
CA ILE A 10 -28.53 -0.10 20.09
C ILE A 10 -27.77 0.84 19.15
N GLN A 11 -28.23 0.98 17.90
CA GLN A 11 -27.58 1.88 16.93
C GLN A 11 -27.70 3.35 17.33
N GLN A 12 -28.85 3.79 17.84
CA GLN A 12 -29.05 5.17 18.31
C GLN A 12 -28.14 5.49 19.49
N ILE A 13 -28.08 4.60 20.49
CA ILE A 13 -27.19 4.74 21.65
C ILE A 13 -25.74 4.79 21.16
N ALA A 14 -25.33 3.84 20.31
CA ALA A 14 -23.99 3.79 19.74
C ALA A 14 -23.59 5.10 19.06
N ASN A 15 -24.48 5.70 18.26
CA ASN A 15 -24.22 6.97 17.57
C ASN A 15 -24.08 8.17 18.53
N SER A 16 -24.72 8.11 19.70
CA SER A 16 -24.68 9.16 20.73
C SER A 16 -23.55 9.02 21.75
N LEU A 17 -22.76 7.94 21.69
CA LEU A 17 -21.69 7.70 22.68
C LEU A 17 -20.65 8.82 22.70
N PRO A 18 -20.17 9.21 23.90
CA PRO A 18 -19.01 10.08 24.03
C PRO A 18 -17.72 9.35 23.61
N PRO A 19 -16.68 10.08 23.18
CA PRO A 19 -15.37 9.48 22.95
C PRO A 19 -14.72 9.04 24.27
N ILE A 20 -14.01 7.93 24.24
CA ILE A 20 -13.21 7.41 25.36
C ILE A 20 -11.81 8.01 25.29
N PRO A 21 -11.18 8.38 26.43
CA PRO A 21 -9.80 8.83 26.43
C PRO A 21 -8.86 7.73 25.89
N VAL A 22 -7.99 8.12 24.96
CA VAL A 22 -7.05 7.20 24.31
C VAL A 22 -5.89 6.88 25.25
N HIS A 23 -5.65 5.60 25.52
CA HIS A 23 -4.57 5.13 26.41
C HIS A 23 -3.79 3.95 25.80
N GLY A 24 -2.52 3.80 26.23
CA GLY A 24 -1.68 2.65 25.89
C GLY A 24 -1.62 2.34 24.39
N PHE A 25 -2.07 1.14 24.02
CA PHE A 25 -2.01 0.62 22.65
C PHE A 25 -2.75 1.48 21.63
N THR A 26 -3.88 2.08 22.01
CA THR A 26 -4.63 2.99 21.14
C THR A 26 -3.80 4.20 20.70
N LYS A 27 -2.97 4.78 21.59
CA LYS A 27 -2.04 5.86 21.22
C LYS A 27 -0.97 5.39 20.24
N THR A 28 -0.47 4.17 20.43
CA THR A 28 0.51 3.55 19.53
C THR A 28 -0.07 3.37 18.13
N ILE A 29 -1.32 2.91 18.02
CA ILE A 29 -2.03 2.79 16.74
C ILE A 29 -2.09 4.14 16.03
N GLN A 30 -2.51 5.19 16.74
CA GLN A 30 -2.59 6.55 16.17
C GLN A 30 -1.21 7.03 15.70
N ALA A 31 -0.18 6.91 16.54
CA ALA A 31 1.17 7.37 16.22
C ALA A 31 1.75 6.67 14.98
N ILE A 32 1.61 5.34 14.90
CA ILE A 32 2.07 4.57 13.73
C ILE A 32 1.27 4.96 12.50
N THR A 33 -0.05 5.09 12.61
CA THR A 33 -0.93 5.47 11.50
C THR A 33 -0.55 6.83 10.93
N TYR A 34 -0.33 7.84 11.78
CA TYR A 34 0.12 9.17 11.34
C TYR A 34 1.49 9.10 10.67
N THR A 35 2.45 8.41 11.28
CA THR A 35 3.82 8.29 10.74
C THR A 35 3.79 7.65 9.34
N VAL A 36 3.08 6.53 9.19
CA VAL A 36 2.98 5.80 7.92
C VAL A 36 2.26 6.62 6.87
N CYS A 37 1.17 7.31 7.22
CA CYS A 37 0.42 8.17 6.31
C CYS A 37 1.26 9.36 5.82
N ILE A 38 2.00 10.01 6.72
CA ILE A 38 2.91 11.11 6.38
C ILE A 38 4.01 10.61 5.44
N LEU A 39 4.66 9.48 5.76
CA LEU A 39 5.69 8.91 4.92
C LEU A 39 5.16 8.51 3.53
N ALA A 40 4.00 7.85 3.47
CA ALA A 40 3.35 7.50 2.20
C ALA A 40 3.06 8.75 1.37
N THR A 41 2.48 9.79 1.98
CA THR A 41 2.17 11.07 1.32
C THR A 41 3.42 11.76 0.80
N LEU A 42 4.49 11.84 1.60
CA LEU A 42 5.77 12.40 1.17
C LEU A 42 6.37 11.62 -0.01
N THR A 43 6.32 10.29 0.02
CA THR A 43 6.87 9.46 -1.07
C THR A 43 6.09 9.61 -2.37
N VAL A 44 4.76 9.71 -2.32
CA VAL A 44 3.91 9.98 -3.49
C VAL A 44 4.13 11.39 -4.02
N ALA A 45 4.18 12.40 -3.14
CA ALA A 45 4.50 13.77 -3.55
C ALA A 45 5.87 13.86 -4.24
N LEU A 46 6.87 13.16 -3.70
CA LEU A 46 8.20 13.10 -4.28
C LEU A 46 8.21 12.35 -5.63
N ARG A 47 7.41 11.29 -5.76
CA ARG A 47 7.21 10.58 -7.03
C ARG A 47 6.66 11.54 -8.09
N ILE A 48 5.59 12.27 -7.76
CA ILE A 48 4.96 13.24 -8.66
C ILE A 48 5.98 14.33 -9.05
N TYR A 49 6.73 14.87 -8.08
CA TYR A 49 7.80 15.85 -8.34
C TYR A 49 8.86 15.33 -9.31
N VAL A 50 9.38 14.12 -9.10
CA VAL A 50 10.40 13.50 -9.96
C VAL A 50 9.87 13.24 -11.38
N ARG A 51 8.60 12.87 -11.51
CA ARG A 51 7.97 12.65 -12.82
C ARG A 51 7.73 13.97 -13.56
N MET A 52 7.25 15.00 -12.87
CA MET A 52 6.98 16.31 -13.49
C MET A 52 8.26 17.10 -13.83
N ARG A 53 9.26 17.10 -12.95
CA ARG A 53 10.43 18.01 -13.07
C ARG A 53 11.71 17.33 -13.52
N LEU A 54 11.90 16.03 -13.25
CA LEU A 54 13.18 15.34 -13.47
C LEU A 54 13.16 14.33 -14.63
N SER A 55 11.99 13.91 -15.12
CA SER A 55 11.92 12.81 -16.09
C SER A 55 12.03 13.20 -17.57
N GLY A 56 12.02 14.50 -17.90
CA GLY A 56 12.10 15.01 -19.28
C GLY A 56 10.82 14.73 -20.10
N SER A 57 10.68 15.40 -21.25
CA SER A 57 9.48 15.36 -22.10
C SER A 57 9.16 13.98 -22.70
N GLU A 58 10.12 13.05 -22.72
CA GLU A 58 9.98 11.72 -23.36
C GLU A 58 9.45 10.62 -22.42
N ARG A 59 9.22 10.91 -21.14
CA ARG A 59 8.72 9.92 -20.16
C ARG A 59 7.62 10.51 -19.28
N ALA A 60 6.72 11.26 -19.92
CA ALA A 60 5.54 11.83 -19.31
C ALA A 60 4.60 10.71 -18.82
N TRP A 61 4.23 10.80 -17.54
CA TRP A 61 3.11 10.14 -16.86
C TRP A 61 2.70 8.75 -17.36
N GLY A 62 3.04 7.74 -16.55
CA GLY A 62 2.59 6.39 -16.78
C GLY A 62 1.23 6.07 -16.21
N TRP A 63 0.58 5.02 -16.76
CA TRP A 63 -0.51 4.34 -16.08
C TRP A 63 -0.10 3.91 -14.65
N ASP A 64 1.16 3.52 -14.44
CA ASP A 64 1.70 3.20 -13.10
C ASP A 64 1.64 4.40 -12.14
N ASP A 65 1.83 5.62 -12.63
CA ASP A 65 1.79 6.83 -11.80
C ASP A 65 0.32 7.19 -11.46
N ILE A 66 -0.60 7.04 -12.42
CA ILE A 66 -2.04 7.27 -12.20
C ILE A 66 -2.58 6.30 -11.14
N PHE A 67 -2.30 5.01 -11.28
CA PHE A 67 -2.77 4.00 -10.32
C PHE A 67 -2.13 4.18 -8.94
N ALA A 68 -0.87 4.63 -8.85
CA ALA A 68 -0.23 4.90 -7.57
C ALA A 68 -0.89 6.08 -6.83
N VAL A 69 -1.22 7.16 -7.55
CA VAL A 69 -1.95 8.30 -6.97
C VAL A 69 -3.39 7.89 -6.63
N ALA A 70 -4.05 7.14 -7.52
CA ALA A 70 -5.39 6.62 -7.28
C ALA A 70 -5.45 5.66 -6.09
N GLY A 71 -4.38 4.92 -5.79
CA GLY A 71 -4.27 4.09 -4.58
C GLY A 71 -4.01 4.91 -3.31
N TRP A 72 -3.29 6.03 -3.41
CA TRP A 72 -3.04 6.93 -2.28
C TRP A 72 -4.28 7.74 -1.86
N VAL A 73 -5.13 8.16 -2.81
CA VAL A 73 -6.30 8.98 -2.50
C VAL A 73 -7.26 8.30 -1.49
N PRO A 74 -7.63 7.02 -1.62
CA PRO A 74 -8.44 6.31 -0.63
C PRO A 74 -7.70 6.05 0.69
N LEU A 75 -6.36 6.06 0.74
CA LEU A 75 -5.63 5.89 2.01
C LEU A 75 -5.95 7.01 3.02
N LEU A 76 -6.19 8.24 2.54
CA LEU A 76 -6.47 9.38 3.42
C LEU A 76 -7.79 9.21 4.21
N PRO A 77 -8.95 8.96 3.58
CA PRO A 77 -10.19 8.73 4.32
C PRO A 77 -10.13 7.47 5.18
N SER A 78 -9.43 6.40 4.77
CA SER A 78 -9.29 5.22 5.63
C SER A 78 -8.57 5.57 6.94
N VAL A 79 -7.48 6.33 6.88
CA VAL A 79 -6.80 6.83 8.09
C VAL A 79 -7.74 7.63 8.98
N VAL A 80 -8.59 8.49 8.43
CA VAL A 80 -9.56 9.27 9.22
C VAL A 80 -10.54 8.36 9.97
N PHE A 81 -11.14 7.37 9.27
CA PHE A 81 -12.08 6.44 9.90
C PHE A 81 -11.42 5.57 10.96
N LEU A 82 -10.16 5.17 10.76
CA LEU A 82 -9.38 4.47 11.77
C LEU A 82 -9.18 5.32 13.03
N ILE A 83 -8.76 6.57 12.86
CA ILE A 83 -8.57 7.49 13.99
C ILE A 83 -9.90 7.70 14.73
N LEU A 84 -11.02 7.86 14.00
CA LEU A 84 -12.34 7.91 14.64
C LEU A 84 -12.64 6.65 15.44
N ALA A 85 -12.38 5.46 14.90
CA ALA A 85 -12.57 4.20 15.63
C ALA A 85 -11.74 4.12 16.92
N THR A 86 -10.51 4.67 16.93
CA THR A 86 -9.67 4.71 18.14
C THR A 86 -10.26 5.55 19.27
N TYR A 87 -11.01 6.61 18.96
CA TYR A 87 -11.73 7.40 19.98
C TYR A 87 -12.94 6.68 20.57
N TYR A 88 -13.41 5.60 19.94
CA TYR A 88 -14.52 4.78 20.43
C TYR A 88 -14.05 3.44 20.99
N GLY A 89 -12.77 3.32 21.35
CA GLY A 89 -12.24 2.15 22.06
C GLY A 89 -11.52 1.13 21.19
N LEU A 90 -11.26 1.39 19.90
CA LEU A 90 -10.40 0.51 19.11
C LEU A 90 -8.98 0.43 19.71
N GLY A 91 -8.51 -0.79 19.97
CA GLY A 91 -7.21 -1.04 20.61
C GLY A 91 -7.20 -0.87 22.14
N ALA A 92 -8.32 -0.45 22.75
CA ALA A 92 -8.46 -0.45 24.20
C ALA A 92 -8.70 -1.88 24.71
N ARG A 93 -8.30 -2.15 25.96
CA ARG A 93 -8.76 -3.35 26.66
C ARG A 93 -10.21 -3.13 27.09
N ASP A 94 -11.01 -4.20 27.06
CA ASP A 94 -12.45 -4.11 27.33
C ASP A 94 -12.74 -3.53 28.75
N ASP A 95 -11.82 -3.72 29.70
CA ASP A 95 -11.87 -3.14 31.07
C ASP A 95 -11.83 -1.60 31.11
N HIS A 96 -11.38 -0.94 30.04
CA HIS A 96 -11.36 0.54 29.96
C HIS A 96 -12.66 1.13 29.41
N VAL A 97 -13.60 0.27 29.00
CA VAL A 97 -14.92 0.69 28.53
C VAL A 97 -15.88 0.67 29.73
N PRO A 98 -16.77 1.68 29.89
CA PRO A 98 -17.74 1.68 30.99
C PRO A 98 -18.55 0.38 31.05
N GLU A 99 -18.73 -0.16 32.26
CA GLU A 99 -19.48 -1.40 32.48
C GLU A 99 -20.89 -1.31 31.87
N GLY A 100 -21.33 -2.39 31.20
CA GLY A 100 -22.62 -2.43 30.50
C GLY A 100 -22.69 -1.67 29.18
N MET A 101 -21.65 -0.89 28.80
CA MET A 101 -21.64 -0.11 27.55
C MET A 101 -20.84 -0.75 26.40
N LEU A 102 -20.16 -1.86 26.66
CA LEU A 102 -19.25 -2.51 25.71
C LEU A 102 -19.89 -2.82 24.35
N ILE A 103 -21.14 -3.31 24.36
CA ILE A 103 -21.88 -3.68 23.14
C ILE A 103 -22.07 -2.45 22.23
N TYR A 104 -22.41 -1.29 22.79
CA TYR A 104 -22.65 -0.07 22.00
C TYR A 104 -21.35 0.46 21.38
N TYR A 105 -20.25 0.43 22.14
CA TYR A 105 -18.92 0.82 21.61
C TYR A 105 -18.45 -0.15 20.53
N GLN A 106 -18.63 -1.46 20.71
CA GLN A 106 -18.30 -2.45 19.69
C GLN A 106 -19.09 -2.23 18.39
N VAL A 107 -20.39 -1.97 18.47
CA VAL A 107 -21.24 -1.67 17.30
C VAL A 107 -20.72 -0.44 16.55
N ARG A 108 -20.38 0.63 17.29
CA ARG A 108 -19.85 1.87 16.68
C ARG A 108 -18.47 1.66 16.04
N VAL A 109 -17.57 0.97 16.73
CA VAL A 109 -16.23 0.63 16.21
C VAL A 109 -16.35 -0.23 14.97
N LYS A 110 -17.16 -1.30 14.98
CA LYS A 110 -17.40 -2.16 13.81
C LYS A 110 -17.90 -1.35 12.61
N GLY A 111 -18.79 -0.37 12.81
CA GLY A 111 -19.26 0.52 11.75
C GLY A 111 -18.13 1.33 11.09
N TYR A 112 -17.26 1.97 11.90
CA TYR A 112 -16.10 2.69 11.36
C TYR A 112 -15.07 1.76 10.71
N MET A 113 -14.84 0.58 11.31
CA MET A 113 -13.93 -0.43 10.77
C MET A 113 -14.41 -0.98 9.43
N PHE A 114 -15.72 -1.13 9.23
CA PHE A 114 -16.28 -1.55 7.96
C PHE A 114 -15.98 -0.55 6.84
N ILE A 115 -16.20 0.74 7.10
CA ILE A 115 -15.88 1.80 6.14
C ILE A 115 -14.37 1.86 5.88
N PHE A 116 -13.57 1.75 6.94
CA PHE A 116 -12.11 1.64 6.83
C PHE A 116 -11.71 0.51 5.88
N GLU A 117 -12.22 -0.70 6.09
CA GLU A 117 -11.85 -1.89 5.31
C GLU A 117 -12.23 -1.73 3.84
N MET A 118 -13.41 -1.17 3.53
CA MET A 118 -13.84 -0.93 2.15
C MET A 118 -12.89 0.01 1.40
N VAL A 119 -12.56 1.13 2.05
CA VAL A 119 -11.69 2.16 1.46
C VAL A 119 -10.24 1.66 1.38
N TYR A 120 -9.78 0.95 2.42
CA TYR A 120 -8.49 0.28 2.47
C TYR A 120 -8.33 -0.75 1.35
N PHE A 121 -9.35 -1.59 1.14
CA PHE A 121 -9.34 -2.62 0.11
C PHE A 121 -9.19 -2.01 -1.29
N ALA A 122 -9.92 -0.93 -1.57
CA ALA A 122 -9.76 -0.18 -2.81
C ALA A 122 -8.33 0.39 -2.97
N SER A 123 -7.78 0.99 -1.91
CA SER A 123 -6.39 1.49 -1.90
C SER A 123 -5.38 0.37 -2.20
N SER A 124 -5.55 -0.79 -1.56
CA SER A 124 -4.66 -1.95 -1.71
C SER A 124 -4.67 -2.50 -3.13
N VAL A 125 -5.87 -2.72 -3.72
CA VAL A 125 -6.00 -3.22 -5.09
C VAL A 125 -5.35 -2.25 -6.09
N LEU A 126 -5.63 -0.95 -6.00
CA LEU A 126 -5.06 0.07 -6.89
C LEU A 126 -3.54 0.16 -6.77
N THR A 127 -3.01 0.05 -5.55
CA THR A 127 -1.56 0.06 -5.30
C THR A 127 -0.87 -1.16 -5.92
N LYS A 128 -1.47 -2.36 -5.80
CA LYS A 128 -0.95 -3.58 -6.40
C LYS A 128 -1.01 -3.54 -7.93
N LEU A 129 -2.08 -2.95 -8.50
CA LEU A 129 -2.16 -2.70 -9.95
C LEU A 129 -1.05 -1.75 -10.42
N ALA A 130 -0.77 -0.68 -9.67
CA ALA A 130 0.34 0.24 -9.97
C ALA A 130 1.69 -0.48 -9.98
N MET A 131 1.94 -1.35 -9.00
CA MET A 131 3.16 -2.17 -8.94
C MET A 131 3.26 -3.13 -10.13
N ALA A 132 2.18 -3.85 -10.44
CA ALA A 132 2.15 -4.81 -11.54
C ALA A 132 2.46 -4.13 -12.90
N ILE A 133 1.84 -2.98 -13.17
CA ILE A 133 2.09 -2.20 -14.39
C ILE A 133 3.54 -1.71 -14.43
N MET A 134 4.09 -1.28 -13.30
CA MET A 134 5.48 -0.87 -13.22
C MET A 134 6.44 -2.03 -13.54
N ILE A 135 6.16 -3.24 -13.05
CA ILE A 135 6.95 -4.45 -13.35
C ILE A 135 6.81 -4.81 -14.84
N LEU A 136 5.60 -4.76 -15.41
CA LEU A 136 5.36 -4.99 -16.83
C LEU A 136 6.12 -4.02 -17.73
N ARG A 137 6.26 -2.76 -17.32
CA ARG A 137 7.07 -1.75 -18.04
C ARG A 137 8.57 -2.00 -17.94
N LEU A 138 9.03 -2.70 -16.90
CA LEU A 138 10.45 -2.99 -16.68
C LEU A 138 10.88 -4.31 -17.34
N THR A 139 9.96 -5.26 -17.49
CA THR A 139 10.26 -6.56 -18.09
C THR A 139 10.35 -6.47 -19.61
N SER A 140 11.36 -7.13 -20.17
CA SER A 140 11.51 -7.35 -21.62
C SER A 140 11.15 -8.79 -22.01
N THR A 141 10.90 -9.66 -21.03
CA THR A 141 10.77 -11.10 -21.20
C THR A 141 9.31 -11.52 -21.08
N ARG A 142 8.78 -12.18 -22.11
CA ARG A 142 7.35 -12.57 -22.18
C ARG A 142 6.90 -13.48 -21.04
N HIS A 143 7.76 -14.40 -20.58
CA HIS A 143 7.46 -15.30 -19.46
C HIS A 143 7.08 -14.55 -18.18
N TYR A 144 7.88 -13.56 -17.77
CA TYR A 144 7.57 -12.76 -16.58
C TYR A 144 6.33 -11.87 -16.79
N ALA A 145 6.09 -11.40 -18.02
CA ALA A 145 4.88 -10.64 -18.31
C ALA A 145 3.61 -11.49 -18.10
N TYR A 146 3.58 -12.74 -18.56
CA TYR A 146 2.44 -13.64 -18.34
C TYR A 146 2.17 -13.93 -16.86
N ILE A 147 3.24 -14.11 -16.05
CA ILE A 147 3.10 -14.28 -14.59
C ILE A 147 2.41 -13.07 -13.96
N ILE A 148 2.82 -11.85 -14.33
CA ILE A 148 2.23 -10.63 -13.78
C ILE A 148 0.80 -10.41 -14.26
N TRP A 149 0.49 -10.70 -15.53
CA TRP A 149 -0.90 -10.67 -16.02
C TRP A 149 -1.80 -11.67 -15.30
N GLY A 150 -1.32 -12.89 -15.07
CA GLY A 150 -2.02 -13.88 -14.25
C GLY A 150 -2.24 -13.39 -12.82
N ASN A 151 -1.24 -12.73 -12.24
CA ASN A 151 -1.33 -12.15 -10.90
C ASN A 151 -2.37 -11.01 -10.81
N MET A 152 -2.45 -10.15 -11.83
CA MET A 152 -3.47 -9.11 -11.93
C MET A 152 -4.87 -9.70 -12.09
N ALA A 153 -5.02 -10.76 -12.89
CA ALA A 153 -6.29 -11.45 -13.04
C ALA A 153 -6.75 -12.08 -11.72
N LEU A 154 -5.83 -12.76 -11.01
CA LEU A 154 -6.09 -13.35 -9.69
C LEU A 154 -6.53 -12.28 -8.68
N LEU A 155 -5.85 -11.14 -8.64
CA LEU A 155 -6.22 -10.01 -7.78
C LEU A 155 -7.63 -9.47 -8.11
N GLY A 156 -7.95 -9.31 -9.41
CA GLY A 156 -9.25 -8.82 -9.85
C GLY A 156 -10.40 -9.78 -9.54
N VAL A 157 -10.19 -11.09 -9.74
CA VAL A 157 -11.16 -12.12 -9.38
C VAL A 157 -11.40 -12.11 -7.87
N ASN A 158 -10.32 -12.08 -7.08
CA ASN A 158 -10.42 -12.04 -5.63
C ASN A 158 -11.19 -10.80 -5.14
N ALA A 159 -10.86 -9.62 -5.68
CA ALA A 159 -11.56 -8.38 -5.35
C ALA A 159 -13.06 -8.43 -5.67
N THR A 160 -13.41 -8.97 -6.82
CA THR A 160 -14.80 -9.10 -7.25
C THR A 160 -15.57 -10.07 -6.36
N VAL A 161 -14.99 -11.23 -6.06
CA VAL A 161 -15.59 -12.25 -5.19
C VAL A 161 -15.81 -11.71 -3.78
N CYS A 162 -14.79 -11.07 -3.19
CA CYS A 162 -14.91 -10.46 -1.86
C CYS A 162 -16.02 -9.38 -1.81
N LEU A 163 -16.09 -8.51 -2.82
CA LEU A 163 -17.12 -7.46 -2.87
C LEU A 163 -18.53 -8.04 -2.99
N ILE A 164 -18.75 -9.00 -3.92
CA ILE A 164 -20.08 -9.62 -4.10
C ILE A 164 -20.54 -10.27 -2.80
N ILE A 165 -19.67 -11.06 -2.16
CA ILE A 165 -20.01 -11.75 -0.92
C ILE A 165 -20.32 -10.76 0.18
N MET A 166 -19.56 -9.67 0.30
CA MET A 166 -19.78 -8.64 1.33
C MET A 166 -21.18 -8.01 1.23
N PHE A 167 -21.66 -7.72 0.02
CA PHE A 167 -23.02 -7.17 -0.19
C PHE A 167 -24.13 -8.22 -0.06
N VAL A 168 -23.85 -9.49 -0.33
CA VAL A 168 -24.86 -10.57 -0.30
C VAL A 168 -24.96 -11.25 1.06
N SER A 169 -23.94 -11.12 1.92
CA SER A 169 -23.86 -11.86 3.19
C SER A 169 -24.94 -11.47 4.21
N CYS A 170 -25.33 -10.19 4.26
CA CYS A 170 -26.28 -9.69 5.26
C CYS A 170 -27.32 -8.75 4.65
N SER A 171 -28.57 -8.85 5.13
CA SER A 171 -29.66 -7.97 4.75
C SER A 171 -30.42 -7.48 5.99
N PRO A 172 -30.53 -6.15 6.22
CA PRO A 172 -29.86 -5.05 5.53
C PRO A 172 -28.36 -4.95 5.88
N LEU A 173 -27.56 -4.21 5.12
CA LEU A 173 -26.10 -4.04 5.34
C LEU A 173 -25.70 -3.68 6.79
N PRO A 174 -26.46 -2.85 7.54
CA PRO A 174 -26.17 -2.57 8.94
C PRO A 174 -26.17 -3.78 9.88
N ALA A 175 -26.77 -4.89 9.46
CA ALA A 175 -26.75 -6.15 10.20
C ALA A 175 -25.32 -6.71 10.37
N LEU A 176 -24.36 -6.29 9.54
CA LEU A 176 -22.97 -6.73 9.64
C LEU A 176 -22.27 -6.23 10.93
N TRP A 177 -22.58 -5.01 11.37
CA TRP A 177 -22.01 -4.46 12.60
C TRP A 177 -22.97 -4.51 13.79
N ASN A 178 -24.28 -4.66 13.53
CA ASN A 178 -25.31 -4.81 14.55
C ASN A 178 -26.28 -5.93 14.13
N GLU A 179 -25.99 -7.14 14.58
CA GLU A 179 -26.70 -8.37 14.24
C GLU A 179 -28.20 -8.32 14.56
N LYS A 180 -28.64 -7.45 15.48
CA LYS A 180 -30.05 -7.29 15.85
C LYS A 180 -30.88 -6.52 14.82
N LEU A 181 -30.25 -5.79 13.89
CA LEU A 181 -30.95 -5.02 12.83
C LEU A 181 -31.43 -5.86 11.65
N GLY A 182 -31.05 -7.14 11.56
CA GLY A 182 -31.36 -7.95 10.38
C GLY A 182 -31.03 -9.41 10.53
N TYR A 183 -30.72 -10.05 9.41
CA TYR A 183 -30.20 -11.41 9.40
C TYR A 183 -29.01 -11.49 8.43
N CYS A 184 -27.98 -12.22 8.87
CA CYS A 184 -26.87 -12.62 8.01
C CYS A 184 -27.11 -14.05 7.57
N ARG A 185 -27.06 -14.29 6.25
CA ARG A 185 -27.36 -15.58 5.64
C ARG A 185 -26.21 -16.57 5.81
N ILE A 186 -25.02 -16.07 6.14
CA ILE A 186 -23.78 -16.85 6.24
C ILE A 186 -23.02 -16.39 7.49
N GLU A 187 -23.32 -17.02 8.63
CA GLU A 187 -22.80 -16.62 9.95
C GLU A 187 -21.26 -16.74 10.07
N TYR A 188 -20.67 -17.79 9.48
CA TYR A 188 -19.22 -18.04 9.49
C TYR A 188 -18.50 -17.81 8.15
N GLY A 189 -19.26 -17.64 7.06
CA GLY A 189 -18.65 -17.59 5.73
C GLY A 189 -17.87 -16.30 5.50
N TRP A 190 -18.26 -15.19 6.12
CA TRP A 190 -17.49 -13.94 6.01
C TRP A 190 -16.06 -14.09 6.53
N ILE A 191 -15.85 -14.86 7.62
CA ILE A 191 -14.52 -15.14 8.17
C ILE A 191 -13.72 -16.03 7.21
N ILE A 192 -14.32 -17.11 6.71
CA ILE A 192 -13.68 -18.06 5.78
C ILE A 192 -13.27 -17.35 4.49
N ILE A 193 -14.14 -16.50 3.96
CA ILE A 193 -13.91 -15.77 2.70
C ILE A 193 -12.86 -14.67 2.92
N SER A 194 -12.90 -13.97 4.06
CA SER A 194 -11.86 -12.98 4.41
C SER A 194 -10.50 -13.64 4.60
N TYR A 195 -10.47 -14.85 5.17
CA TYR A 195 -9.26 -15.66 5.29
C TYR A 195 -8.72 -16.06 3.91
N ALA A 196 -9.55 -16.66 3.06
CA ALA A 196 -9.17 -17.04 1.70
C ALA A 196 -8.69 -15.83 0.88
N GLY A 197 -9.42 -14.71 0.97
CA GLY A 197 -9.07 -13.47 0.27
C GLY A 197 -7.74 -12.89 0.73
N SER A 198 -7.46 -12.93 2.03
CA SER A 198 -6.19 -12.46 2.59
C SER A 198 -5.01 -13.34 2.15
N VAL A 199 -5.19 -14.67 2.08
CA VAL A 199 -4.17 -15.60 1.55
C VAL A 199 -3.87 -15.28 0.08
N VAL A 200 -4.90 -15.07 -0.74
CA VAL A 200 -4.72 -14.68 -2.15
C VAL A 200 -3.98 -13.35 -2.26
N LEU A 201 -4.33 -12.34 -1.44
CA LEU A 201 -3.60 -11.07 -1.42
C LEU A 201 -2.12 -11.24 -1.09
N ALA A 202 -1.78 -12.12 -0.14
CA ALA A 202 -0.40 -12.41 0.22
C ALA A 202 0.36 -13.10 -0.94
N ILE A 203 -0.27 -14.06 -1.62
CA ILE A 203 0.29 -14.70 -2.82
C ILE A 203 0.57 -13.65 -3.91
N VAL A 204 -0.34 -12.70 -4.10
CA VAL A 204 -0.18 -11.63 -5.10
C VAL A 204 1.05 -10.77 -4.79
N ASP A 205 1.26 -10.40 -3.52
CA ASP A 205 2.41 -9.59 -3.12
C ASP A 205 3.72 -10.33 -3.27
N TRP A 206 3.77 -11.59 -2.85
CA TRP A 206 4.97 -12.42 -2.95
C TRP A 206 5.34 -12.62 -4.42
N THR A 207 4.36 -12.85 -5.28
CA THR A 207 4.56 -12.95 -6.72
C THR A 207 5.12 -11.64 -7.30
N CYS A 208 4.57 -10.50 -6.90
CA CYS A 208 5.06 -9.17 -7.31
C CYS A 208 6.47 -8.85 -6.79
N ALA A 209 6.86 -9.36 -5.61
CA ALA A 209 8.20 -9.14 -5.06
C ALA A 209 9.25 -10.09 -5.65
N ILE A 210 8.90 -11.36 -5.85
CA ILE A 210 9.80 -12.42 -6.32
C ILE A 210 10.09 -12.29 -7.82
N THR A 211 9.09 -11.94 -8.64
CA THR A 211 9.23 -11.81 -10.10
C THR A 211 10.39 -10.88 -10.50
N PRO A 212 10.43 -9.61 -10.04
CA PRO A 212 11.53 -8.71 -10.37
C PRO A 212 12.86 -9.16 -9.75
N PHE A 213 12.88 -9.86 -8.62
CA PHE A 213 14.11 -10.41 -8.06
C PHE A 213 14.79 -11.39 -9.03
N PHE A 214 14.03 -12.32 -9.62
CA PHE A 214 14.54 -13.25 -10.62
C PHE A 214 14.89 -12.54 -11.93
N MET A 215 14.05 -11.61 -12.38
CA MET A 215 14.29 -10.82 -13.60
C MET A 215 15.59 -10.01 -13.52
N LEU A 216 15.88 -9.37 -12.38
CA LEU A 216 17.14 -8.64 -12.18
C LEU A 216 18.35 -9.58 -12.04
N ARG A 217 18.16 -10.87 -11.76
CA ARG A 217 19.27 -11.81 -11.64
C ARG A 217 19.93 -12.05 -13.00
N SER A 218 19.13 -12.17 -14.06
CA SER A 218 19.59 -12.42 -15.44
C SER A 218 20.03 -11.15 -16.19
N LEU A 219 19.61 -9.97 -15.75
CA LEU A 219 19.93 -8.71 -16.43
C LEU A 219 21.33 -8.17 -16.06
N GLN A 220 22.14 -7.83 -17.06
CA GLN A 220 23.50 -7.29 -16.91
C GLN A 220 23.49 -5.82 -16.42
N MET A 221 23.11 -5.60 -15.16
CA MET A 221 23.17 -4.29 -14.51
C MET A 221 24.34 -4.21 -13.50
N PRO A 222 24.92 -3.01 -13.27
CA PRO A 222 25.95 -2.83 -12.25
C PRO A 222 25.42 -3.20 -10.85
N LYS A 223 26.23 -3.90 -10.05
CA LYS A 223 25.82 -4.51 -8.76
C LYS A 223 25.14 -3.53 -7.81
N ARG A 224 25.66 -2.30 -7.68
CA ARG A 224 25.03 -1.23 -6.89
C ARG A 224 23.59 -0.98 -7.30
N ARG A 225 23.30 -1.05 -8.61
CA ARG A 225 21.96 -0.79 -9.10
C ARG A 225 20.97 -1.90 -8.82
N LYS A 226 21.46 -3.14 -8.85
CA LYS A 226 20.70 -4.36 -8.56
C LYS A 226 20.28 -4.41 -7.10
N ILE A 227 21.19 -4.11 -6.19
CA ILE A 227 20.93 -4.11 -4.74
C ILE A 227 19.84 -3.08 -4.37
N SER A 228 19.90 -1.84 -4.87
CA SER A 228 18.87 -0.85 -4.54
C SER A 228 17.46 -1.28 -4.97
N VAL A 229 17.34 -1.94 -6.12
CA VAL A 229 16.03 -2.40 -6.61
C VAL A 229 15.54 -3.57 -5.76
N GLN A 230 16.42 -4.49 -5.36
CA GLN A 230 16.09 -5.59 -4.45
C GLN A 230 15.61 -5.08 -3.09
N ILE A 231 16.25 -4.06 -2.52
CA ILE A 231 15.82 -3.44 -1.25
C ILE A 231 14.42 -2.83 -1.38
N ILE A 232 14.17 -2.08 -2.45
CA ILE A 232 12.86 -1.44 -2.70
C ILE A 232 11.76 -2.50 -2.83
N LEU A 233 12.02 -3.60 -3.54
CA LEU A 233 11.07 -4.69 -3.73
C LEU A 233 10.87 -5.52 -2.44
N GLY A 234 11.92 -5.65 -1.63
CA GLY A 234 11.86 -6.31 -0.33
C GLY A 234 10.93 -5.61 0.66
N LEU A 235 10.79 -4.28 0.59
CA LEU A 235 9.81 -3.54 1.41
C LEU A 235 8.36 -4.00 1.18
N GLY A 236 8.02 -4.45 -0.04
CA GLY A 236 6.72 -5.03 -0.34
C GLY A 236 6.48 -6.38 0.35
N ILE A 237 7.53 -7.18 0.54
CA ILE A 237 7.46 -8.46 1.29
C ILE A 237 7.17 -8.18 2.77
N PHE A 238 7.80 -7.16 3.36
CA PHE A 238 7.49 -6.76 4.73
C PHE A 238 6.04 -6.29 4.88
N GLY A 239 5.50 -5.57 3.89
CA GLY A 239 4.09 -5.23 3.83
C GLY A 239 3.18 -6.46 3.75
N SER A 240 3.54 -7.48 2.95
CA SER A 240 2.76 -8.72 2.86
C SER A 240 2.85 -9.60 4.12
N ALA A 241 4.01 -9.61 4.78
CA ALA A 241 4.19 -10.30 6.05
C ALA A 241 3.26 -9.74 7.14
N ALA A 242 2.97 -8.44 7.12
CA ALA A 242 1.94 -7.83 7.96
C ALA A 242 0.56 -8.46 7.72
N GLY A 243 0.17 -8.68 6.47
CA GLY A 243 -1.07 -9.36 6.09
C GLY A 243 -1.14 -10.82 6.55
N LEU A 244 0.00 -11.54 6.56
CA LEU A 244 0.09 -12.89 7.12
C LEU A 244 -0.04 -12.92 8.64
N VAL A 245 0.54 -11.94 9.34
CA VAL A 245 0.34 -11.81 10.79
C VAL A 245 -1.12 -11.52 11.11
N ARG A 246 -1.80 -10.71 10.29
CA ARG A 246 -3.25 -10.46 10.37
C ARG A 246 -4.06 -11.78 10.34
N LEU A 247 -3.65 -12.76 9.53
CA LEU A 247 -4.29 -14.09 9.46
C LEU A 247 -4.25 -14.85 10.78
N GLY A 248 -3.14 -14.75 11.53
CA GLY A 248 -3.01 -15.37 12.85
C GLY A 248 -4.00 -14.81 13.88
N TYR A 249 -4.40 -13.55 13.74
CA TYR A 249 -5.38 -12.91 14.63
C TYR A 249 -6.83 -13.25 14.28
N TYR A 250 -7.15 -13.83 13.12
CA TYR A 250 -8.52 -14.28 12.83
C TYR A 250 -8.97 -15.42 13.75
N HIS A 251 -8.06 -16.27 14.22
CA HIS A 251 -8.37 -17.24 15.28
C HIS A 251 -8.68 -16.57 16.64
N ALA A 252 -8.28 -15.31 16.82
CA ALA A 252 -8.59 -14.49 17.99
C ALA A 252 -9.82 -13.58 17.79
N TYR A 253 -10.44 -13.60 16.59
CA TYR A 253 -11.73 -12.98 16.29
C TYR A 253 -12.92 -13.85 16.72
N ASP A 254 -12.67 -15.10 17.10
CA ASP A 254 -13.70 -15.99 17.64
C ASP A 254 -14.14 -15.48 19.01
N THR A 255 -15.23 -14.69 19.01
CA THR A 255 -15.84 -14.08 20.20
C THR A 255 -16.35 -15.12 21.19
N VAL A 256 -16.43 -16.40 20.79
CA VAL A 256 -16.77 -17.54 21.66
C VAL A 256 -15.59 -17.90 22.58
N LYS A 257 -14.35 -17.67 22.16
CA LYS A 257 -13.14 -18.08 22.90
C LYS A 257 -12.48 -16.94 23.70
N TYR A 258 -12.62 -15.68 23.25
CA TYR A 258 -12.06 -14.50 23.93
C TYR A 258 -13.01 -13.29 23.95
N PRO A 259 -14.13 -13.35 24.70
CA PRO A 259 -15.12 -12.28 24.75
C PRO A 259 -14.64 -10.97 25.40
N HIS A 260 -13.50 -10.98 26.11
CA HIS A 260 -12.99 -9.84 26.91
C HIS A 260 -11.79 -9.10 26.29
N GLN A 261 -11.43 -9.38 25.03
CA GLN A 261 -10.28 -8.72 24.35
C GLN A 261 -10.56 -8.39 22.88
N SER A 262 -11.83 -8.30 22.47
CA SER A 262 -12.16 -8.18 21.05
C SER A 262 -11.64 -6.85 20.47
N LEU A 263 -11.81 -5.73 21.19
CA LEU A 263 -11.39 -4.40 20.75
C LEU A 263 -9.87 -4.28 20.61
N TYR A 264 -9.12 -4.93 21.51
CA TYR A 264 -7.67 -4.98 21.45
C TYR A 264 -7.17 -5.77 20.23
N ASN A 265 -7.74 -6.96 20.00
CA ASN A 265 -7.39 -7.79 18.85
C ASN A 265 -7.73 -7.11 17.53
N TRP A 266 -8.90 -6.46 17.43
CA TRP A 266 -9.30 -5.68 16.26
C TRP A 266 -8.35 -4.53 15.97
N GLY A 267 -7.88 -3.84 17.02
CA GLY A 267 -6.88 -2.77 16.89
C GLY A 267 -5.55 -3.29 16.32
N SER A 268 -5.09 -4.46 16.77
CA SER A 268 -3.88 -5.10 16.24
C SER A 268 -4.02 -5.47 14.77
N THR A 269 -5.15 -6.08 14.39
CA THR A 269 -5.46 -6.46 13.01
C THR A 269 -5.46 -5.26 12.07
N ILE A 270 -6.04 -4.12 12.47
CA ILE A 270 -6.03 -2.93 11.62
C ILE A 270 -4.64 -2.31 11.54
N LEU A 271 -3.88 -2.29 12.64
CA LEU A 271 -2.52 -1.73 12.64
C LEU A 271 -1.66 -2.35 11.54
N TRP A 272 -1.73 -3.68 11.41
CA TRP A 272 -1.04 -4.41 10.34
C TRP A 272 -1.56 -4.07 8.95
N SER A 273 -2.86 -3.80 8.80
CA SER A 273 -3.47 -3.39 7.53
C SER A 273 -2.98 -2.01 7.08
N VAL A 274 -2.88 -1.04 8.01
CA VAL A 274 -2.32 0.28 7.70
C VAL A 274 -0.85 0.17 7.28
N LEU A 275 -0.08 -0.67 7.98
CA LEU A 275 1.31 -0.94 7.63
C LEU A 275 1.42 -1.58 6.24
N GLU A 276 0.57 -2.55 5.91
CA GLU A 276 0.52 -3.18 4.59
C GLU A 276 0.27 -2.13 3.48
N ALA A 277 -0.80 -1.34 3.58
CA ALA A 277 -1.10 -0.32 2.55
C ALA A 277 -0.02 0.77 2.46
N GLY A 278 0.46 1.27 3.59
CA GLY A 278 1.48 2.31 3.63
C GLY A 278 2.81 1.84 3.02
N LEU A 279 3.28 0.66 3.43
CA LEU A 279 4.49 0.05 2.85
C LEU A 279 4.29 -0.30 1.37
N GLY A 280 3.10 -0.71 0.97
CA GLY A 280 2.72 -0.91 -0.43
C GLY A 280 2.89 0.37 -1.26
N ILE A 281 2.32 1.48 -0.80
CA ILE A 281 2.40 2.77 -1.53
C ILE A 281 3.84 3.29 -1.58
N ILE A 282 4.58 3.17 -0.48
CA ILE A 282 5.99 3.57 -0.42
C ILE A 282 6.81 2.73 -1.41
N SER A 283 6.70 1.41 -1.34
CA SER A 283 7.47 0.49 -2.19
C SER A 283 7.16 0.64 -3.68
N CYS A 284 5.90 0.90 -4.04
CA CYS A 284 5.51 1.15 -5.44
C CYS A 284 6.06 2.49 -5.96
N SER A 285 6.29 3.47 -5.08
CA SER A 285 6.71 4.83 -5.43
C SER A 285 8.22 5.01 -5.46
N LEU A 286 8.99 4.17 -4.77
CA LEU A 286 10.45 4.27 -4.70
C LEU A 286 11.23 4.13 -6.04
N PRO A 287 10.82 3.32 -7.04
CA PRO A 287 11.62 3.12 -8.25
C PRO A 287 11.84 4.39 -9.09
N PRO A 288 10.83 5.27 -9.30
CA PRO A 288 11.04 6.61 -9.86
C PRO A 288 11.99 7.49 -9.04
N LEU A 289 11.88 7.48 -7.71
CA LEU A 289 12.67 8.32 -6.79
C LEU A 289 14.18 8.07 -6.90
N ARG A 290 14.59 6.88 -7.34
CA ARG A 290 15.99 6.53 -7.57
C ARG A 290 16.80 7.58 -8.36
N ARG A 291 16.18 8.20 -9.37
CA ARG A 291 16.87 9.23 -10.18
C ARG A 291 17.27 10.45 -9.36
N LEU A 292 16.45 10.80 -8.37
CA LEU A 292 16.68 11.91 -7.46
C LEU A 292 17.86 11.62 -6.54
N PHE A 293 17.87 10.43 -5.91
CA PHE A 293 18.99 10.00 -5.06
C PHE A 293 20.33 10.02 -5.79
N ARG A 294 20.35 9.63 -7.07
CA ARG A 294 21.57 9.72 -7.88
C ARG A 294 22.04 11.16 -8.10
N LYS A 295 21.13 12.09 -8.40
CA LYS A 295 21.48 13.51 -8.60
C LYS A 295 21.99 14.16 -7.30
N PHE A 296 21.34 13.89 -6.16
CA PHE A 296 21.80 14.42 -4.86
C PHE A 296 23.17 13.87 -4.46
N TYR A 297 23.40 12.56 -4.60
CA TYR A 297 24.71 11.97 -4.26
C TYR A 297 25.83 12.42 -5.22
N GLN A 298 25.54 12.55 -6.52
CA GLN A 298 26.52 13.05 -7.50
C GLN A 298 26.80 14.56 -7.32
N GLY A 299 25.79 15.35 -6.95
CA GLY A 299 25.97 16.76 -6.62
C GLY A 299 26.82 16.99 -5.36
N SER A 300 26.76 16.07 -4.40
CA SER A 300 27.57 16.14 -3.17
C SER A 300 29.01 15.60 -3.32
N SER A 301 29.35 14.94 -4.43
CA SER A 301 30.67 14.32 -4.65
C SER A 301 31.41 14.86 -5.89
N GLY A 302 30.89 15.90 -6.54
CA GLY A 302 31.37 16.43 -7.82
C GLY A 302 32.02 17.82 -7.77
N GLN A 303 32.52 18.27 -6.61
CA GLN A 303 33.19 19.58 -6.48
C GLN A 303 34.63 19.45 -5.96
N SER A 304 35.36 18.41 -6.41
CA SER A 304 36.80 18.29 -6.18
C SER A 304 37.48 17.78 -7.44
N GLY A 305 37.59 18.65 -8.46
CA GLY A 305 38.20 18.24 -9.71
C GLY A 305 38.16 19.29 -10.81
N MET A 306 38.55 20.53 -10.54
CA MET A 306 39.00 21.44 -11.60
C MET A 306 39.83 22.59 -11.03
N ARG A 307 41.16 22.54 -11.20
CA ARG A 307 42.00 23.69 -11.60
C ARG A 307 43.49 23.31 -11.59
N SER A 308 44.01 23.03 -12.78
CA SER A 308 45.29 23.56 -13.28
C SER A 308 45.59 22.91 -14.63
N GLY A 309 45.02 23.45 -15.70
CA GLY A 309 45.62 23.31 -17.03
C GLY A 309 46.68 24.39 -17.19
N PRO A 310 47.85 24.12 -17.79
CA PRO A 310 48.75 25.19 -18.22
C PRO A 310 48.17 25.81 -19.50
N ALA A 311 47.97 27.12 -19.45
CA ALA A 311 47.73 27.93 -20.63
C ALA A 311 49.08 28.28 -21.27
N THR A 312 49.32 27.83 -22.50
CA THR A 312 50.21 28.52 -23.44
C THR A 312 49.55 28.53 -24.82
N VAL A 313 49.01 29.72 -25.12
CA VAL A 313 48.74 30.34 -26.43
C VAL A 313 50.13 30.58 -27.08
N ASP A 314 50.43 30.50 -28.39
CA ASP A 314 49.72 30.99 -29.57
C ASP A 314 50.29 30.47 -30.91
N VAL A 315 49.40 30.51 -31.92
CA VAL A 315 49.49 30.71 -33.39
C VAL A 315 50.81 30.59 -34.18
N ARG A 316 50.75 29.81 -35.29
CA ARG A 316 51.16 30.28 -36.64
C ARG A 316 50.50 29.49 -37.80
N THR A 317 50.08 30.30 -38.77
CA THR A 317 49.45 30.09 -40.08
C THR A 317 50.19 29.16 -41.07
N THR A 318 49.45 28.39 -41.89
CA THR A 318 49.45 28.49 -43.38
C THR A 318 48.40 27.55 -44.02
N PRO A 319 47.77 27.94 -45.16
CA PRO A 319 46.88 27.08 -45.93
C PRO A 319 47.66 26.34 -47.04
N TYR A 320 47.48 25.02 -47.18
CA TYR A 320 47.91 24.32 -48.41
C TYR A 320 46.86 23.30 -48.84
N ARG A 321 46.08 23.75 -49.82
CA ARG A 321 45.28 22.99 -50.76
C ARG A 321 46.23 22.43 -51.83
N ASP A 322 45.90 21.25 -52.33
CA ASP A 322 46.39 20.57 -53.54
C ASP A 322 47.45 19.46 -53.44
N LYS A 323 47.08 18.38 -54.16
CA LYS A 323 47.83 17.22 -54.64
C LYS A 323 48.01 16.04 -53.69
N MET A 324 47.08 15.07 -53.78
CA MET A 324 47.43 13.67 -54.10
C MET A 324 46.19 12.84 -54.51
N SER A 325 45.48 13.22 -55.58
CA SER A 325 44.68 12.27 -56.36
C SER A 325 45.54 11.76 -57.52
N LYS A 326 46.39 10.78 -57.23
CA LYS A 326 46.97 9.90 -58.25
C LYS A 326 46.51 8.48 -57.93
N LEU A 327 45.40 8.11 -58.54
CA LEU A 327 45.00 6.74 -58.80
C LEU A 327 44.02 6.78 -59.98
N ASN A 328 44.42 6.04 -61.02
CA ASN A 328 43.62 5.47 -62.09
C ASN A 328 43.48 6.25 -63.41
N ASP A 329 44.00 5.55 -64.43
CA ASP A 329 43.52 5.42 -65.81
C ASP A 329 44.22 6.21 -66.93
N CYS A 330 44.84 5.39 -67.79
CA CYS A 330 45.36 5.58 -69.16
C CYS A 330 46.69 6.33 -69.36
#